data_AF-A0A2V6KRQ9-F1
#
_entry.id   AF-A0A2V6KRQ9-F1
#
_cell.length_a   1.000
_cell.length_b   1.000
_cell.length_c   1.000
_cell.angle_alpha   90.00
_cell.angle_beta   90.00
_cell.angle_gamma   90.00
#
_symmetry.space_group_name_H-M   'P 1'
#
loop_
_entity.id
_entity.type
_entity.pdbx_description
1 polymer ?
#
loop_
_entity_poly.entity_id
_entity_poly.type
_entity_poly.pdbx_seq_one_letter_code
_entity_poly.pdbx_strand_id
1 'polypeptide(L)'
;MKVCNVTGSRAGRGSVIHRRGLAKKKGGVGRHITKMVPRIFAPNLRRQRIWVPELKKFVRIRVTARGLKTINKHGAYKALKKAGAI
;
A
#
# COMPACT_ATOMS: atom_id res chain seq x y z
N MET A 1 10.49 10.71 -0.58
CA MET A 1 9.59 9.80 0.17
C MET A 1 9.29 8.55 -0.67
N LYS A 2 9.11 7.37 -0.04
CA LYS A 2 8.89 6.11 -0.75
C LYS A 2 7.43 6.04 -1.27
N VAL A 3 7.20 6.30 -2.56
CA VAL A 3 5.84 6.30 -3.18
C VAL A 3 5.72 5.16 -4.19
N CYS A 4 4.51 4.62 -4.36
CA CYS A 4 4.22 3.69 -5.45
C CYS A 4 4.00 4.44 -6.76
N ASN A 5 4.72 4.06 -7.82
CA ASN A 5 4.60 4.73 -9.13
C ASN A 5 3.20 4.57 -9.73
N VAL A 6 2.55 3.41 -9.55
CA VAL A 6 1.25 3.11 -10.20
C VAL A 6 0.05 3.52 -9.35
N THR A 7 0.10 3.30 -8.04
CA THR A 7 -1.07 3.54 -7.15
C THR A 7 -0.94 4.79 -6.31
N GLY A 8 0.19 5.51 -6.37
CA GLY A 8 0.45 6.68 -5.54
C GLY A 8 0.52 6.40 -4.04
N SER A 9 0.51 5.13 -3.62
CA SER A 9 0.50 4.75 -2.20
C SER A 9 1.63 5.41 -1.41
N ARG A 10 1.28 6.13 -0.35
CA ARG A 10 2.21 6.86 0.55
C ARG A 10 2.13 6.31 1.97
N ALA A 11 3.16 6.61 2.77
CA ALA A 11 3.12 6.32 4.19
C ALA A 11 2.10 7.24 4.88
N GLY A 12 1.15 6.65 5.59
CA GLY A 12 0.17 7.37 6.41
C GLY A 12 0.61 7.41 7.87
N ARG A 13 0.13 8.41 8.61
CA ARG A 13 0.29 8.46 10.07
C ARG A 13 -0.98 7.91 10.73
N GLY A 14 -0.82 7.20 11.84
CA GLY A 14 -1.94 6.85 12.70
C GLY A 14 -1.46 6.37 14.06
N SER A 15 -2.27 5.59 14.75
CA SER A 15 -1.99 5.19 16.14
C SER A 15 -2.32 3.73 16.39
N VAL A 16 -1.56 3.09 17.29
CA VAL A 16 -1.97 1.83 17.94
C VAL A 16 -2.79 2.21 19.16
N ILE A 17 -4.01 1.68 19.26
CA ILE A 17 -4.89 1.88 20.40
C ILE A 17 -4.93 0.59 21.21
N HIS A 18 -4.32 0.60 22.39
CA HIS A 18 -4.35 -0.54 23.30
C HIS A 18 -5.66 -0.50 24.09
N ARG A 19 -6.46 -1.56 23.98
CA ARG A 19 -7.73 -1.71 24.70
C ARG A 19 -7.69 -2.93 25.61
N ARG A 20 -8.26 -2.83 26.82
CA ARG A 20 -8.42 -3.93 27.79
C ARG A 20 -9.90 -4.24 28.00
N GLY A 21 -10.21 -5.48 28.35
CA GLY A 21 -11.57 -5.96 28.60
C GLY A 21 -12.29 -6.47 27.34
N LEU A 22 -13.46 -7.06 27.57
CA LEU A 22 -14.31 -7.62 26.52
C LEU A 22 -15.29 -6.57 25.98
N ALA A 23 -15.70 -6.71 24.73
CA ALA A 23 -16.73 -5.85 24.16
C ALA A 23 -18.08 -6.12 24.84
N LYS A 24 -18.92 -5.09 25.04
CA LYS A 24 -20.29 -5.25 25.55
C LYS A 24 -21.12 -6.25 24.75
N LYS A 25 -20.97 -6.23 23.41
CA LYS A 25 -21.61 -7.21 22.52
C LYS A 25 -21.26 -8.68 22.84
N LYS A 26 -20.11 -8.94 23.47
CA LYS A 26 -19.68 -10.28 23.88
C LYS A 26 -19.99 -10.58 25.36
N GLY A 27 -20.90 -9.82 26.00
CA GLY A 27 -21.29 -10.01 27.40
C GLY A 27 -20.31 -9.45 28.44
N GLY A 28 -19.31 -8.66 28.02
CA GLY A 28 -18.39 -7.98 28.94
C GLY A 28 -18.86 -6.59 29.39
N VAL A 29 -18.24 -6.02 30.42
CA VAL A 29 -18.53 -4.65 30.91
C VAL A 29 -18.19 -3.57 29.87
N GLY A 30 -17.14 -3.79 29.08
CA GLY A 30 -16.70 -2.86 28.03
C GLY A 30 -15.18 -2.88 27.80
N ARG A 31 -14.75 -2.26 26.69
CA ARG A 31 -13.33 -2.13 26.34
C ARG A 31 -12.78 -0.76 26.76
N HIS A 32 -11.92 -0.72 27.77
CA HIS A 32 -11.24 0.50 28.22
C HIS A 32 -9.97 0.78 27.40
N ILE A 33 -9.68 2.05 27.09
CA ILE A 33 -8.47 2.43 26.35
C ILE A 33 -7.33 2.66 27.34
N THR A 34 -6.25 1.87 27.23
CA THR A 34 -5.10 1.96 28.13
C THR A 34 -4.05 2.96 27.67
N LYS A 35 -3.76 2.97 26.37
CA LYS A 35 -2.75 3.88 25.79
C LYS A 35 -2.99 4.03 24.29
N MET A 36 -2.69 5.22 23.77
CA MET A 36 -2.58 5.48 22.34
C MET A 36 -1.12 5.80 22.00
N VAL A 37 -0.54 5.06 21.05
CA VAL A 37 0.86 5.26 20.62
C VAL A 37 0.89 5.60 19.13
N PRO A 38 1.55 6.70 18.71
CA PRO A 38 1.64 7.03 17.29
C PRO A 38 2.48 6.00 16.53
N ARG A 39 2.07 5.67 15.30
CA ARG A 39 2.78 4.80 14.37
C ARG A 39 2.67 5.31 12.93
N ILE A 40 3.57 4.81 12.09
CA ILE A 40 3.55 5.08 10.64
C ILE A 40 3.11 3.81 9.91
N PHE A 41 2.09 3.93 9.05
CA PHE A 41 1.65 2.88 8.15
C PHE A 41 2.40 3.00 6.82
N ALA A 42 3.50 2.26 6.68
CA ALA A 42 4.28 2.24 5.46
C ALA A 42 3.65 1.28 4.42
N PRO A 43 3.56 1.68 3.14
CA PRO A 43 3.15 0.77 2.07
C PRO A 43 4.24 -0.28 1.80
N ASN A 44 3.83 -1.53 1.54
CA ASN A 44 4.73 -2.60 1.14
C ASN A 44 5.20 -2.40 -0.31
N LEU A 45 6.26 -1.59 -0.47
CA LEU A 45 6.83 -1.23 -1.77
C LEU A 45 7.99 -2.17 -2.11
N ARG A 46 7.86 -2.87 -3.23
CA ARG A 46 8.92 -3.73 -3.79
C ARG A 46 9.43 -3.16 -5.10
N ARG A 47 10.74 -3.30 -5.33
CA ARG A 47 11.35 -3.02 -6.64
C ARG A 47 11.08 -4.22 -7.54
N GLN A 48 10.42 -4.00 -8.67
CA GLN A 48 10.13 -5.03 -9.65
C GLN A 48 10.54 -4.57 -11.05
N ARG A 49 10.99 -5.52 -11.87
CA ARG A 49 11.28 -5.32 -13.28
C ARG A 49 10.07 -5.80 -14.08
N ILE A 50 9.55 -4.93 -14.94
CA ILE A 50 8.43 -5.25 -15.82
C ILE A 50 8.89 -5.12 -17.26
N TRP A 51 8.63 -6.14 -18.06
CA TRP A 51 8.85 -6.09 -19.49
C TRP A 51 7.75 -5.26 -20.15
N VAL A 52 8.13 -4.27 -20.95
CA VAL A 52 7.19 -3.47 -21.73
C VAL A 52 7.38 -3.86 -23.19
N PRO A 53 6.41 -4.59 -23.80
CA PRO A 53 6.52 -5.06 -25.17
C PRO A 53 6.74 -3.93 -26.19
N GLU A 54 6.05 -2.80 -26.01
CA GLU A 54 6.10 -1.65 -26.93
C GLU A 54 7.45 -0.95 -26.97
N LEU A 55 8.19 -0.97 -25.85
CA LEU A 55 9.52 -0.37 -25.75
C LEU A 55 10.66 -1.39 -25.91
N LYS A 56 10.33 -2.69 -26.04
CA LYS A 56 11.27 -3.84 -26.01
C LYS A 56 12.32 -3.71 -24.88
N LYS A 57 11.91 -3.15 -23.74
CA LYS A 57 12.80 -2.82 -22.61
C LYS A 57 12.20 -3.25 -21.29
N PHE A 58 13.07 -3.56 -20.33
CA PHE A 58 12.70 -3.77 -18.94
C PHE A 58 12.69 -2.45 -18.20
N VAL A 59 11.54 -2.06 -17.65
CA VAL A 59 11.42 -0.88 -16.79
C VAL A 59 11.47 -1.31 -15.33
N ARG A 60 12.34 -0.66 -14.55
CA ARG A 60 12.44 -0.87 -13.09
C ARG A 60 11.50 0.09 -12.40
N ILE A 61 10.50 -0.43 -11.68
CA ILE A 61 9.55 0.39 -10.95
C ILE A 61 9.42 -0.04 -9.49
N ARG A 62 8.98 0.91 -8.67
CA ARG A 62 8.63 0.67 -7.28
C ARG A 62 7.12 0.55 -7.16
N VAL A 63 6.66 -0.65 -6.85
CA VAL A 63 5.24 -0.99 -6.86
C VAL A 63 4.80 -1.73 -5.61
N THR A 64 3.54 -1.49 -5.24
CA THR A 64 2.83 -2.32 -4.28
C THR A 64 2.26 -3.56 -4.97
N ALA A 65 1.88 -4.57 -4.20
CA ALA A 65 1.19 -5.75 -4.72
C ALA A 65 -0.11 -5.39 -5.48
N ARG A 66 -0.86 -4.39 -4.98
CA ARG A 66 -2.03 -3.86 -5.67
C ARG A 66 -1.67 -3.21 -7.01
N GLY A 67 -0.55 -2.48 -7.06
CA GLY A 67 -0.03 -1.90 -8.29
C GLY A 67 0.33 -2.96 -9.34
N LEU A 68 0.91 -4.08 -8.94
CA LEU A 68 1.18 -5.22 -9.85
C LEU A 68 -0.11 -5.79 -10.46
N LYS A 69 -1.17 -5.94 -9.65
CA LYS A 69 -2.48 -6.39 -10.14
C LYS A 69 -3.07 -5.42 -11.16
N THR A 70 -2.94 -4.11 -10.93
CA THR A 70 -3.39 -3.07 -11.87
C THR A 70 -2.62 -3.14 -13.19
N ILE A 71 -1.30 -3.33 -13.14
CA ILE A 71 -0.46 -3.46 -14.34
C ILE A 71 -0.88 -4.68 -15.18
N ASN A 72 -1.14 -5.81 -14.53
CA ASN A 72 -1.57 -7.02 -15.23
C ASN A 72 -2.95 -6.85 -15.89
N LYS A 73 -3.88 -6.13 -15.24
CA LYS A 73 -5.24 -5.93 -15.75
C LYS A 73 -5.31 -4.94 -16.93
N HIS A 74 -4.53 -3.86 -16.90
CA HIS A 74 -4.66 -2.77 -17.88
C HIS A 74 -3.56 -2.77 -18.96
N GLY A 75 -2.59 -3.68 -18.86
CA GLY A 75 -1.40 -3.72 -19.71
C GLY A 75 -0.29 -2.79 -19.20
N ALA A 76 0.96 -3.23 -19.39
CA ALA A 76 2.15 -2.55 -18.87
C ALA A 76 2.29 -1.11 -19.39
N TYR A 77 2.05 -0.89 -20.68
CA TYR A 77 2.24 0.41 -21.30
C TYR A 77 1.25 1.47 -20.81
N LYS A 78 -0.06 1.16 -20.83
CA LYS A 78 -1.11 2.08 -20.36
C LYS A 78 -0.97 2.41 -18.87
N ALA A 79 -0.60 1.42 -18.05
CA ALA A 79 -0.41 1.61 -16.62
C ALA A 79 0.83 2.44 -16.29
N LEU A 80 1.92 2.30 -17.06
CA LEU A 80 3.15 3.05 -16.85
C LEU A 80 3.09 4.48 -17.41
N LYS A 81 2.43 4.68 -18.56
CA LYS A 81 2.16 6.02 -19.13
C LYS A 81 1.26 6.84 -18.20
N LYS A 82 0.21 6.24 -17.64
CA LYS A 82 -0.66 6.89 -16.64
C LYS A 82 0.08 7.23 -15.35
N ALA A 83 1.11 6.44 -15.01
CA ALA A 83 1.94 6.65 -13.83
C ALA A 83 3.05 7.69 -14.03
N GLY A 84 3.24 8.23 -15.25
CA GLY A 84 4.34 9.14 -15.57
C GLY A 84 5.72 8.51 -15.40
N ALA A 85 5.80 7.18 -15.46
CA ALA A 85 7.06 6.43 -15.43
C ALA A 85 7.66 6.26 -16.84
N ILE A 86 6.89 6.65 -17.86
CA ILE A 86 7.19 6.83 -19.29
C ILE A 86 6.39 8.06 -19.74
#